data_AF-A0A8C0B500-F1
#
_entry.id   AF-A0A8C0B500-F1
#
_cell.length_a   1.000
_cell.length_b   1.000
_cell.length_c   1.000
_cell.angle_alpha   90.00
_cell.angle_beta   90.00
_cell.angle_gamma   90.00
#
_symmetry.space_group_name_H-M   'P 1'
#
loop_
_entity.id
_entity.type
_entity.pdbx_description
1 polymer ?
#
loop_
_entity_poly.entity_id
_entity_poly.type
_entity_poly.pdbx_seq_one_letter_code
_entity_poly.pdbx_strand_id
1 'polypeptide(L)'
;ALRSHQLPALYKAVWLIFFILGLGTLLPWNFFMTAREYFISRLADPEEMSSSWNQTSEAALSPSYLQSMFDNFMTLCAMVPLLIFTCLNSFIHQRIPQQIRILGSLVAIGLVFLVTAIMVKVAMKPLPFFVFTMISIILINSFGAILQSSLFGLAGLLPASYTAPIMSGQGLAGTFAALAMIFSILWVMAVSVCFVFTVTISVFPSITAKVSTVLGEGNRWGLYFIPVSCFLLFNIFDWTGRSLTALFTWPGKDSCLLPVMVALRVIFIPLFMLCNVQPRDYLPVIFSHDAWFIIFMIFFSISNGYLASLCMCFGPKKVLAQEAETAGAIMAFFLSLGLALGAAVSFLFRILI
;
A
#
# COMPACT_ATOMS: atom_id res chain seq x y z
N ALA A 1 -39.22 -9.78 26.37
CA ALA A 1 -37.96 -9.12 26.77
C ALA A 1 -36.80 -9.39 25.80
N LEU A 2 -36.56 -10.63 25.33
CA LEU A 2 -35.46 -10.93 24.39
C LEU A 2 -35.64 -10.35 22.96
N ARG A 3 -36.88 -10.15 22.49
CA ARG A 3 -37.15 -9.56 21.14
C ARG A 3 -36.85 -8.06 21.04
N SER A 4 -37.03 -7.29 22.12
CA SER A 4 -36.85 -5.82 22.07
C SER A 4 -35.38 -5.39 22.00
N HIS A 5 -34.45 -6.18 22.54
CA HIS A 5 -33.01 -5.95 22.39
C HIS A 5 -32.44 -6.44 21.03
N GLN A 6 -33.13 -7.34 20.33
CA GLN A 6 -32.70 -7.88 19.03
C GLN A 6 -33.04 -6.96 17.84
N LEU A 7 -34.17 -6.23 17.89
CA LEU A 7 -34.57 -5.30 16.82
C LEU A 7 -33.50 -4.23 16.48
N PRO A 8 -32.85 -3.58 17.46
CA PRO A 8 -31.81 -2.58 17.19
C PRO A 8 -30.55 -3.18 16.54
N ALA A 9 -30.16 -4.39 16.92
CA ALA A 9 -29.00 -5.08 16.35
C ALA A 9 -29.28 -5.54 14.90
N LEU A 10 -30.47 -6.07 14.65
CA LEU A 10 -30.92 -6.44 13.30
C LEU A 10 -31.02 -5.21 12.38
N TYR A 11 -31.56 -4.10 12.89
CA TYR A 11 -31.60 -2.82 12.16
C TYR A 11 -30.19 -2.36 11.76
N LYS A 12 -29.24 -2.35 12.70
CA LYS A 12 -27.84 -1.97 12.42
C LYS A 12 -27.17 -2.90 11.43
N ALA A 13 -27.44 -4.21 11.50
CA ALA A 13 -26.91 -5.19 10.56
C ALA A 13 -27.44 -4.97 9.14
N VAL A 14 -28.76 -4.79 8.98
CA VAL A 14 -29.38 -4.50 7.67
C VAL A 14 -28.88 -3.16 7.11
N TRP A 15 -28.78 -2.14 7.96
CA TRP A 15 -28.18 -0.84 7.61
C TRP A 15 -26.76 -1.00 7.08
N LEU A 16 -25.92 -1.79 7.76
CA LEU A 16 -24.54 -2.06 7.35
C LEU A 16 -24.48 -2.84 6.03
N ILE A 17 -25.40 -3.79 5.80
CA ILE A 17 -25.50 -4.53 4.53
C ILE A 17 -25.82 -3.55 3.38
N PHE A 18 -26.81 -2.68 3.54
CA PHE A 18 -27.13 -1.66 2.52
C PHE A 18 -25.97 -0.68 2.29
N PHE A 19 -25.23 -0.34 3.34
CA PHE A 19 -24.02 0.46 3.25
C PHE A 19 -22.92 -0.22 2.41
N ILE A 20 -22.62 -1.49 2.71
CA ILE A 20 -21.62 -2.28 1.97
C ILE A 20 -22.06 -2.51 0.52
N LEU A 21 -23.33 -2.79 0.29
CA LEU A 21 -23.90 -2.93 -1.06
C LEU A 21 -23.78 -1.63 -1.84
N GLY A 22 -24.05 -0.48 -1.20
CA GLY A 22 -23.82 0.83 -1.79
C GLY A 22 -22.35 1.04 -2.17
N LEU A 23 -21.43 0.77 -1.23
CA LEU A 23 -20.00 0.85 -1.49
C LEU A 23 -19.58 -0.01 -2.70
N GLY A 24 -20.10 -1.24 -2.80
CA GLY A 24 -19.78 -2.16 -3.88
C GLY A 24 -20.23 -1.71 -5.28
N THR A 25 -21.23 -0.84 -5.42
CA THR A 25 -21.72 -0.49 -6.78
C THR A 25 -20.85 0.51 -7.52
N LEU A 26 -20.22 1.47 -6.82
CA LEU A 26 -19.36 2.47 -7.45
C LEU A 26 -17.86 2.18 -7.31
N LEU A 27 -17.46 1.26 -6.43
CA LEU A 27 -16.06 0.94 -6.22
C LEU A 27 -15.33 0.50 -7.51
N PRO A 28 -15.90 -0.37 -8.39
CA PRO A 28 -15.26 -0.71 -9.65
C PRO A 28 -15.02 0.52 -10.55
N TRP A 29 -16.03 1.39 -10.68
CA TRP A 29 -15.93 2.62 -11.48
C TRP A 29 -14.86 3.57 -10.91
N ASN A 30 -14.88 3.78 -9.59
CA ASN A 30 -13.90 4.63 -8.92
C ASN A 30 -12.48 4.09 -9.10
N PHE A 31 -12.28 2.77 -9.03
CA PHE A 31 -10.97 2.15 -9.27
C PHE A 31 -10.47 2.39 -10.70
N PHE A 32 -11.35 2.28 -11.70
CA PHE A 32 -11.02 2.61 -13.09
C PHE A 32 -10.61 4.08 -13.25
N MET A 33 -11.38 5.00 -12.66
CA MET A 33 -11.05 6.43 -12.67
C MET A 33 -9.71 6.71 -11.99
N THR A 34 -9.44 6.09 -10.84
CA THR A 34 -8.15 6.25 -10.15
C THR A 34 -6.98 5.63 -10.91
N ALA A 35 -7.21 4.57 -11.68
CA ALA A 35 -6.19 3.92 -12.50
C ALA A 35 -6.00 4.60 -13.88
N ARG A 36 -6.61 5.77 -14.12
CA ARG A 36 -6.57 6.48 -15.41
C ARG A 36 -5.16 6.63 -15.98
N GLU A 37 -4.19 7.08 -15.18
CA GLU A 37 -2.82 7.29 -15.65
C GLU A 37 -2.15 6.00 -16.12
N TYR A 38 -2.48 4.86 -15.48
CA TYR A 38 -2.02 3.55 -15.93
C TYR A 38 -2.55 3.22 -17.32
N PHE A 39 -3.85 3.43 -17.58
CA PHE A 39 -4.43 3.14 -18.89
C PHE A 39 -3.88 4.06 -19.98
N ILE A 40 -3.73 5.36 -19.70
CA ILE A 40 -3.18 6.32 -20.67
C ILE A 40 -1.72 6.02 -21.00
N SER A 41 -0.88 5.74 -19.99
CA SER A 41 0.52 5.40 -20.21
C SER A 41 0.70 4.08 -20.97
N ARG A 42 -0.19 3.09 -20.74
CA ARG A 42 -0.19 1.81 -21.47
C ARG A 42 -0.58 1.95 -22.94
N LEU A 43 -1.30 3.02 -23.30
CA LEU A 43 -1.71 3.33 -24.68
C LEU A 43 -0.66 4.12 -25.48
N ALA A 44 0.47 4.49 -24.88
CA ALA A 44 1.58 5.13 -25.58
C ALA A 44 2.19 4.19 -26.63
N ASP A 45 2.54 4.71 -27.80
CA ASP A 45 3.11 3.91 -28.88
C ASP A 45 4.61 3.60 -28.62
N PRO A 46 5.09 2.36 -28.87
CA PRO A 46 6.49 1.99 -28.66
C PRO A 46 7.49 2.76 -29.54
N GLU A 47 7.07 3.21 -30.73
CA GLU A 47 7.96 3.88 -31.69
C GLU A 47 8.42 5.27 -31.19
N GLU A 48 7.60 5.96 -30.39
CA GLU A 48 7.95 7.24 -29.75
C GLU A 48 9.03 7.10 -28.65
N MET A 49 9.19 5.91 -28.09
CA MET A 49 10.25 5.61 -27.10
C MET A 49 11.59 5.28 -27.77
N SER A 50 11.60 4.90 -29.06
CA SER A 50 12.80 4.48 -29.79
C SER A 50 13.55 5.63 -30.46
N SER A 51 12.86 6.72 -30.78
CA SER A 51 13.46 7.98 -31.25
C SER A 51 14.12 8.80 -30.14
N SER A 52 13.97 8.38 -28.87
CA SER A 52 14.46 9.10 -27.68
C SER A 52 15.98 9.16 -27.55
N TRP A 53 16.74 8.34 -28.28
CA TRP A 53 18.20 8.28 -28.14
C TRP A 53 18.95 9.27 -29.06
N ASN A 54 18.27 9.91 -30.02
CA ASN A 54 18.93 10.69 -31.06
C ASN A 54 18.56 12.18 -31.15
N GLN A 55 17.68 12.73 -30.30
CA GLN A 55 17.30 14.14 -30.39
C GLN A 55 17.24 14.86 -29.04
N THR A 56 18.20 15.77 -28.83
CA THR A 56 18.12 16.87 -27.86
C THR A 56 17.22 17.97 -28.42
N SER A 57 15.92 17.95 -28.10
CA SER A 57 15.05 19.14 -28.22
C SER A 57 13.77 18.96 -27.42
N GLU A 58 13.41 20.03 -26.70
CA GLU A 58 12.14 20.28 -26.03
C GLU A 58 10.96 20.30 -27.02
N ALA A 59 10.63 19.15 -27.61
CA ALA A 59 9.37 18.95 -28.31
C ALA A 59 8.44 18.20 -27.36
N ALA A 60 7.46 18.91 -26.79
CA ALA A 60 6.35 18.29 -26.07
C ALA A 60 5.67 17.28 -27.03
N LEU A 61 5.88 15.99 -26.79
CA LEU A 61 5.24 14.91 -27.53
C LEU A 61 3.72 15.14 -27.53
N SER A 62 3.15 15.31 -28.73
CA SER A 62 1.70 15.32 -28.88
C SER A 62 1.18 13.94 -28.49
N PRO A 63 0.24 13.82 -27.53
CA PRO A 63 -0.28 12.53 -27.11
C PRO A 63 -0.84 11.74 -28.31
N SER A 64 -0.64 10.42 -28.31
CA SER A 64 -1.22 9.53 -29.31
C SER A 64 -2.74 9.71 -29.35
N TYR A 65 -3.35 9.56 -30.53
CA TYR A 65 -4.79 9.75 -30.71
C TYR A 65 -5.63 8.96 -29.69
N LEU A 66 -5.21 7.73 -29.36
CA LEU A 66 -5.89 6.89 -28.37
C LEU A 66 -5.79 7.46 -26.94
N GLN A 67 -4.68 8.11 -26.59
CA GLN A 67 -4.49 8.74 -25.29
C GLN A 67 -5.39 9.98 -25.15
N SER A 68 -5.43 10.84 -26.17
CA SER A 68 -6.27 12.05 -26.15
C SER A 68 -7.76 11.74 -26.11
N MET A 69 -8.19 10.63 -26.73
CA MET A 69 -9.59 10.24 -26.76
C MET A 69 -10.01 9.33 -25.60
N PHE A 70 -9.07 8.82 -24.78
CA PHE A 70 -9.36 7.86 -23.73
C PHE A 70 -10.45 8.34 -22.77
N ASP A 71 -10.32 9.56 -22.24
CA ASP A 71 -11.28 10.11 -21.27
C ASP A 71 -12.69 10.28 -21.88
N ASN A 72 -12.75 10.71 -23.13
CA ASN A 72 -14.01 10.88 -23.85
C ASN A 72 -14.72 9.53 -24.08
N PHE A 73 -13.98 8.53 -24.56
CA PHE A 73 -14.54 7.19 -24.78
C PHE A 73 -14.87 6.48 -23.47
N MET A 74 -14.02 6.58 -22.45
CA MET A 74 -14.28 6.02 -21.12
C MET A 74 -15.58 6.56 -20.55
N THR A 75 -15.79 7.88 -20.65
CA THR A 75 -17.02 8.54 -20.19
C THR A 75 -18.22 8.09 -21.01
N LEU A 76 -18.13 8.05 -22.33
CA LEU A 76 -19.23 7.63 -23.20
C LEU A 76 -19.60 6.16 -22.98
N CYS A 77 -18.60 5.28 -22.91
CA CYS A 77 -18.74 3.84 -22.63
C CYS A 77 -19.27 3.56 -21.23
N ALA A 78 -19.13 4.50 -20.29
CA ALA A 78 -19.74 4.39 -18.96
C ALA A 78 -21.19 4.90 -18.93
N MET A 79 -21.41 6.14 -19.41
CA MET A 79 -22.69 6.83 -19.25
C MET A 79 -23.79 6.29 -20.16
N VAL A 80 -23.47 5.90 -21.40
CA VAL A 80 -24.48 5.41 -22.35
C VAL A 80 -25.06 4.06 -21.90
N PRO A 81 -24.27 3.04 -21.56
CA PRO A 81 -24.81 1.78 -21.05
C PRO A 81 -25.51 1.96 -19.71
N LEU A 82 -24.99 2.81 -18.82
CA LEU A 82 -25.64 3.13 -17.55
C LEU A 82 -27.07 3.66 -17.79
N LEU A 83 -27.25 4.63 -18.68
CA LEU A 83 -28.56 5.19 -19.01
C LEU A 83 -29.50 4.15 -19.65
N ILE A 84 -28.99 3.38 -20.63
CA ILE A 84 -29.79 2.39 -21.33
C ILE A 84 -30.26 1.29 -20.36
N PHE A 85 -29.35 0.73 -19.57
CA PHE A 85 -29.69 -0.39 -18.68
C PHE A 85 -30.48 0.05 -17.45
N THR A 86 -30.32 1.28 -16.96
CA THR A 86 -31.23 1.82 -15.93
C THR A 86 -32.66 1.95 -16.47
N CYS A 87 -32.83 2.45 -17.70
CA CYS A 87 -34.13 2.52 -18.37
C CYS A 87 -34.73 1.13 -18.64
N LEU A 88 -33.95 0.20 -19.21
CA LEU A 88 -34.39 -1.17 -19.48
C LEU A 88 -34.76 -1.91 -18.19
N ASN A 89 -34.06 -1.65 -17.08
CA ASN A 89 -34.37 -2.28 -15.81
C ASN A 89 -35.78 -1.90 -15.29
N SER A 90 -36.33 -0.76 -15.69
CA SER A 90 -37.73 -0.37 -15.42
C SER A 90 -38.76 -1.28 -16.09
N PHE A 91 -38.37 -2.08 -17.08
CA PHE A 91 -39.22 -3.12 -17.67
C PHE A 91 -38.85 -4.51 -17.17
N ILE A 92 -37.55 -4.77 -17.01
CA ILE A 92 -37.01 -6.08 -16.58
C ILE A 92 -37.36 -6.37 -15.11
N HIS A 93 -37.55 -5.36 -14.25
CA HIS A 93 -37.83 -5.57 -12.83
C HIS A 93 -39.12 -6.34 -12.56
N GLN A 94 -40.09 -6.29 -13.49
CA GLN A 94 -41.35 -7.03 -13.35
C GLN A 94 -41.20 -8.51 -13.69
N ARG A 95 -40.17 -8.86 -14.48
CA ARG A 95 -39.94 -10.21 -15.02
C ARG A 95 -38.93 -11.01 -14.20
N ILE A 96 -37.93 -10.35 -13.62
CA ILE A 96 -36.81 -11.02 -12.93
C ILE A 96 -36.84 -10.71 -11.43
N PRO A 97 -36.82 -11.73 -10.54
CA PRO A 97 -36.74 -11.54 -9.10
C PRO A 97 -35.54 -10.69 -8.68
N GLN A 98 -35.75 -9.81 -7.71
CA GLN A 98 -34.76 -8.85 -7.25
C GLN A 98 -33.45 -9.48 -6.74
N GLN A 99 -33.54 -10.62 -6.04
CA GLN A 99 -32.38 -11.35 -5.54
C GLN A 99 -31.47 -11.82 -6.69
N ILE A 100 -32.05 -12.32 -7.78
CA ILE A 100 -31.32 -12.78 -8.96
C ILE A 100 -30.64 -11.60 -9.66
N ARG A 101 -31.32 -10.45 -9.77
CA ARG A 101 -30.73 -9.25 -10.36
C ARG A 101 -29.54 -8.73 -9.55
N ILE A 102 -29.69 -8.61 -8.23
CA ILE A 102 -28.63 -8.08 -7.36
C ILE A 102 -27.43 -9.03 -7.37
N LEU A 103 -27.65 -10.32 -7.08
CA LEU A 103 -26.57 -11.31 -7.01
C LEU A 103 -25.93 -11.53 -8.38
N GLY A 104 -26.75 -11.66 -9.43
CA GLY A 104 -26.28 -11.85 -10.81
C GLY A 104 -25.43 -10.69 -11.29
N SER A 105 -25.86 -9.45 -11.06
CA SER A 105 -25.05 -8.27 -11.38
C SER A 105 -23.75 -8.23 -10.58
N LEU A 106 -23.79 -8.54 -9.27
CA LEU A 106 -22.58 -8.53 -8.44
C LEU A 106 -21.54 -9.56 -8.95
N VAL A 107 -21.99 -10.77 -9.27
CA VAL A 107 -21.13 -11.82 -9.84
C VAL A 107 -20.59 -11.41 -11.21
N ALA A 108 -21.43 -10.87 -12.09
CA ALA A 108 -21.01 -10.42 -13.41
C ALA A 108 -19.97 -9.29 -13.34
N ILE A 109 -20.18 -8.28 -12.48
CA ILE A 109 -19.22 -7.20 -12.24
C ILE A 109 -17.90 -7.78 -11.72
N GLY A 110 -17.96 -8.68 -10.73
CA GLY A 110 -16.77 -9.32 -10.17
C GLY A 110 -15.96 -10.10 -11.22
N LEU A 111 -16.65 -10.86 -12.09
CA LEU A 111 -16.01 -11.60 -13.18
C LEU A 111 -15.38 -10.68 -14.21
N VAL A 112 -16.10 -9.66 -14.69
CA VAL A 112 -15.55 -8.71 -15.67
C VAL A 112 -14.36 -7.95 -15.10
N PHE A 113 -14.43 -7.55 -13.82
CA PHE A 113 -13.33 -6.86 -13.14
C PHE A 113 -12.11 -7.78 -12.99
N LEU A 114 -12.32 -9.06 -12.66
CA LEU A 114 -11.25 -10.07 -12.60
C LEU A 114 -10.59 -10.27 -13.96
N VAL A 115 -11.37 -10.44 -15.03
CA VAL A 115 -10.83 -10.59 -16.39
C VAL A 115 -10.05 -9.33 -16.80
N THR A 116 -10.55 -8.14 -16.46
CA THR A 116 -9.82 -6.88 -16.69
C THR A 116 -8.47 -6.88 -15.97
N ALA A 117 -8.43 -7.26 -14.69
CA ALA A 117 -7.20 -7.31 -13.90
C ALA A 117 -6.17 -8.31 -14.47
N ILE A 118 -6.62 -9.45 -15.02
CA ILE A 118 -5.76 -10.42 -15.69
C ILE A 118 -5.21 -9.83 -17.00
N MET A 119 -6.08 -9.22 -17.81
CA MET A 119 -5.70 -8.66 -19.12
C MET A 119 -4.70 -7.51 -19.03
N VAL A 120 -4.73 -6.74 -17.95
CA VAL A 120 -3.73 -5.71 -17.61
C VAL A 120 -2.30 -6.28 -17.53
N LYS A 121 -2.13 -7.57 -17.21
CA LYS A 121 -0.82 -8.24 -17.18
C LYS A 121 -0.39 -8.83 -18.52
N VAL A 122 -1.32 -8.99 -19.47
CA VAL A 122 -1.02 -9.58 -20.77
C VAL A 122 -0.40 -8.54 -21.70
N ALA A 123 0.66 -8.92 -22.41
CA ALA A 123 1.26 -8.06 -23.42
C ALA A 123 0.35 -8.01 -24.66
N MET A 124 -0.23 -6.84 -24.94
CA MET A 124 -1.12 -6.59 -26.06
C MET A 124 -0.75 -5.27 -26.74
N LYS A 125 -1.07 -5.13 -28.03
CA LYS A 125 -0.93 -3.86 -28.76
C LYS A 125 -1.91 -2.80 -28.21
N PRO A 126 -1.63 -1.49 -28.35
CA PRO A 126 -2.46 -0.42 -27.77
C PRO A 126 -3.94 -0.48 -28.20
N LEU A 127 -4.21 -0.70 -29.49
CA LEU A 127 -5.59 -0.73 -30.02
C LEU A 127 -6.44 -1.90 -29.45
N PRO A 128 -6.01 -3.17 -29.49
CA PRO A 128 -6.72 -4.26 -28.81
C PRO A 128 -6.92 -4.02 -27.31
N PHE A 129 -5.92 -3.49 -26.62
CA PHE A 129 -6.03 -3.16 -25.20
C PHE A 129 -7.09 -2.09 -24.94
N PHE A 130 -7.13 -1.05 -25.77
CA PHE A 130 -8.15 0.01 -25.73
C PHE A 130 -9.56 -0.56 -25.90
N VAL A 131 -9.80 -1.31 -26.99
CA VAL A 131 -11.12 -1.88 -27.30
C VAL A 131 -11.59 -2.81 -26.18
N PHE A 132 -10.70 -3.67 -25.69
CA PHE A 132 -11.01 -4.58 -24.58
C PHE A 132 -11.37 -3.82 -23.29
N THR A 133 -10.62 -2.76 -22.97
CA THR A 133 -10.89 -1.91 -21.81
C THR A 133 -12.25 -1.23 -21.93
N MET A 134 -12.59 -0.69 -23.11
CA MET A 134 -13.89 -0.06 -23.36
C MET A 134 -15.05 -1.05 -23.25
N ILE A 135 -14.91 -2.27 -23.80
CA ILE A 135 -15.92 -3.34 -23.64
C ILE A 135 -16.11 -3.68 -22.16
N SER A 136 -15.02 -3.79 -21.39
CA SER A 136 -15.09 -4.08 -19.96
C SER A 136 -15.81 -2.97 -19.19
N ILE A 137 -15.53 -1.70 -19.51
CA ILE A 137 -16.23 -0.53 -18.94
C ILE A 137 -17.72 -0.57 -19.27
N ILE A 138 -18.09 -0.89 -20.51
CA ILE A 138 -19.50 -1.03 -20.93
C ILE A 138 -20.20 -2.08 -20.08
N LEU A 139 -19.62 -3.28 -19.96
CA LEU A 139 -20.21 -4.38 -19.20
C LEU A 139 -20.36 -4.04 -17.71
N ILE A 140 -19.33 -3.44 -17.09
CA ILE A 140 -19.37 -3.02 -15.69
C ILE A 140 -20.49 -2.01 -15.45
N ASN A 141 -20.64 -1.01 -16.33
CA ASN A 141 -21.69 0.00 -16.19
C ASN A 141 -23.09 -0.56 -16.48
N SER A 142 -23.24 -1.50 -17.42
CA SER A 142 -24.50 -2.20 -17.69
C SER A 142 -25.00 -3.00 -16.47
N PHE A 143 -24.15 -3.86 -15.90
CA PHE A 143 -24.52 -4.63 -14.72
C PHE A 143 -24.61 -3.76 -13.46
N GLY A 144 -23.78 -2.71 -13.37
CA GLY A 144 -23.82 -1.68 -12.35
C GLY A 144 -25.15 -0.92 -12.35
N ALA A 145 -25.68 -0.57 -13.53
CA ALA A 145 -27.01 0.04 -13.68
C ALA A 145 -28.10 -0.85 -13.09
N ILE A 146 -28.12 -2.14 -13.46
CA ILE A 146 -29.08 -3.11 -12.96
C ILE A 146 -28.95 -3.24 -11.44
N LEU A 147 -27.72 -3.33 -10.91
CA LEU A 147 -27.46 -3.45 -9.48
C LEU A 147 -27.95 -2.22 -8.71
N GLN A 148 -27.57 -1.02 -9.16
CA GLN A 148 -27.91 0.25 -8.52
C GLN A 148 -29.42 0.48 -8.52
N SER A 149 -30.08 0.36 -9.69
CA SER A 149 -31.53 0.49 -9.77
C SER A 149 -32.27 -0.58 -8.95
N SER A 150 -31.73 -1.80 -8.87
CA SER A 150 -32.32 -2.86 -8.04
C SER A 150 -32.18 -2.59 -6.55
N LEU A 151 -31.07 -1.99 -6.11
CA LEU A 151 -30.84 -1.61 -4.72
C LEU A 151 -31.74 -0.46 -4.29
N PHE A 152 -31.88 0.58 -5.11
CA PHE A 152 -32.82 1.67 -4.83
C PHE A 152 -34.27 1.21 -4.88
N GLY A 153 -34.61 0.28 -5.79
CA GLY A 153 -35.92 -0.37 -5.80
C GLY A 153 -36.19 -1.17 -4.52
N LEU A 154 -35.17 -1.83 -3.94
CA LEU A 154 -35.30 -2.54 -2.66
C LEU A 154 -35.51 -1.57 -1.51
N ALA A 155 -34.67 -0.54 -1.45
CA ALA A 155 -34.69 0.46 -0.39
C ALA A 155 -36.01 1.24 -0.38
N GLY A 156 -36.64 1.44 -1.54
CA GLY A 156 -37.97 2.05 -1.64
C GLY A 156 -39.10 1.25 -0.98
N LEU A 157 -38.91 -0.05 -0.71
CA LEU A 157 -39.86 -0.88 0.04
C LEU A 157 -39.65 -0.79 1.56
N LEU A 158 -38.52 -0.21 1.99
CA LEU A 158 -38.13 -0.08 3.38
C LEU A 158 -38.32 1.37 3.85
N PRO A 159 -38.27 1.64 5.16
CA PRO A 159 -38.23 3.00 5.67
C PRO A 159 -37.12 3.82 5.01
N ALA A 160 -37.34 5.12 4.80
CA ALA A 160 -36.39 6.01 4.12
C ALA A 160 -34.97 6.01 4.74
N SER A 161 -34.84 5.60 6.00
CA SER A 161 -33.56 5.42 6.68
C SER A 161 -32.65 4.33 6.08
N TYR A 162 -33.16 3.45 5.21
CA TYR A 162 -32.40 2.41 4.51
C TYR A 162 -31.91 2.82 3.10
N THR A 163 -32.36 3.96 2.57
CA THR A 163 -31.82 4.52 1.32
C THR A 163 -30.55 5.33 1.59
N ALA A 164 -30.51 6.06 2.72
CA ALA A 164 -29.35 6.84 3.15
C ALA A 164 -28.03 6.05 3.25
N PRO A 165 -28.00 4.80 3.75
CA PRO A 165 -26.78 3.99 3.86
C PRO A 165 -26.23 3.61 2.49
N ILE A 166 -27.08 3.35 1.50
CA ILE A 166 -26.66 3.08 0.12
C ILE A 166 -25.91 4.29 -0.41
N MET A 167 -26.50 5.49 -0.30
CA MET A 167 -25.88 6.74 -0.75
C MET A 167 -24.60 7.07 0.03
N SER A 168 -24.59 6.83 1.33
CA SER A 168 -23.40 7.00 2.17
C SER A 168 -22.27 6.07 1.75
N GLY A 169 -22.58 4.80 1.44
CA GLY A 169 -21.63 3.83 0.91
C GLY A 169 -21.05 4.23 -0.44
N GLN A 170 -21.87 4.81 -1.35
CA GLN A 170 -21.39 5.38 -2.61
C GLN A 170 -20.32 6.46 -2.38
N GLY A 171 -20.59 7.38 -1.45
CA GLY A 171 -19.66 8.46 -1.10
C GLY A 171 -18.34 7.90 -0.56
N LEU A 172 -18.40 6.86 0.29
CA LEU A 172 -17.21 6.21 0.83
C LEU A 172 -16.44 5.42 -0.25
N ALA A 173 -17.10 4.90 -1.28
CA ALA A 173 -16.40 4.18 -2.35
C ALA A 173 -15.34 5.06 -3.06
N GLY A 174 -15.60 6.36 -3.20
CA GLY A 174 -14.65 7.30 -3.81
C GLY A 174 -13.44 7.56 -2.93
N THR A 175 -13.66 7.81 -1.64
CA THR A 175 -12.55 8.01 -0.68
C THR A 175 -11.72 6.75 -0.50
N PHE A 176 -12.37 5.57 -0.44
CA PHE A 176 -11.70 4.29 -0.39
C PHE A 176 -10.82 4.06 -1.62
N ALA A 177 -11.30 4.38 -2.82
CA ALA A 177 -10.52 4.29 -4.05
C ALA A 177 -9.28 5.19 -4.06
N ALA A 178 -9.42 6.45 -3.65
CA ALA A 178 -8.28 7.36 -3.54
C ALA A 178 -7.23 6.85 -2.53
N LEU A 179 -7.66 6.43 -1.34
CA LEU A 179 -6.77 5.87 -0.32
C LEU A 179 -6.09 4.58 -0.79
N ALA A 180 -6.82 3.70 -1.47
CA ALA A 180 -6.27 2.47 -2.03
C ALA A 180 -5.23 2.76 -3.12
N MET A 181 -5.47 3.76 -3.96
CA MET A 181 -4.53 4.22 -4.99
C MET A 181 -3.23 4.73 -4.34
N ILE A 182 -3.34 5.68 -3.41
CA ILE A 182 -2.18 6.22 -2.66
C ILE A 182 -1.41 5.08 -1.99
N PHE A 183 -2.10 4.16 -1.31
CA PHE A 183 -1.45 3.01 -0.69
C PHE A 183 -0.74 2.10 -1.70
N SER A 184 -1.36 1.84 -2.87
CA SER A 184 -0.79 1.01 -3.94
C SER A 184 0.46 1.62 -4.59
N ILE A 185 0.65 2.93 -4.47
CA ILE A 185 1.87 3.64 -4.92
C ILE A 185 2.96 3.56 -3.84
N LEU A 186 2.56 3.68 -2.57
CA LEU A 186 3.48 3.84 -1.44
C LEU A 186 3.92 2.53 -0.79
N TRP A 187 3.19 1.42 -0.98
CA TRP A 187 3.35 0.20 -0.17
C TRP A 187 4.79 -0.30 -0.11
N VAL A 188 5.57 -0.21 -1.19
CA VAL A 188 6.98 -0.62 -1.20
C VAL A 188 7.79 0.20 -0.18
N MET A 189 7.64 1.53 -0.20
CA MET A 189 8.36 2.43 0.71
C MET A 189 7.83 2.30 2.14
N ALA A 190 6.52 2.17 2.30
CA ALA A 190 5.85 2.03 3.60
C ALA A 190 6.27 0.73 4.31
N VAL A 191 6.24 -0.41 3.60
CA VAL A 191 6.70 -1.69 4.12
C VAL A 191 8.21 -1.67 4.37
N SER A 192 8.99 -1.02 3.49
CA SER A 192 10.44 -0.88 3.68
C SER A 192 10.79 -0.13 4.97
N VAL A 193 10.19 1.04 5.23
CA VAL A 193 10.45 1.78 6.48
C VAL A 193 9.99 1.00 7.71
N CYS A 194 8.82 0.36 7.64
CA CYS A 194 8.31 -0.50 8.70
C CYS A 194 9.33 -1.61 9.01
N PHE A 195 9.88 -2.24 7.98
CA PHE A 195 10.85 -3.31 8.12
C PHE A 195 12.19 -2.83 8.69
N VAL A 196 12.70 -1.68 8.24
CA VAL A 196 13.92 -1.06 8.80
C VAL A 196 13.80 -0.91 10.32
N PHE A 197 12.71 -0.31 10.80
CA PHE A 197 12.50 -0.11 12.23
C PHE A 197 12.15 -1.40 12.98
N THR A 198 11.48 -2.36 12.33
CA THR A 198 11.24 -3.69 12.91
C THR A 198 12.55 -4.38 13.23
N VAL A 199 13.45 -4.47 12.24
CA VAL A 199 14.79 -5.05 12.43
C VAL A 199 15.55 -4.26 13.49
N THR A 200 15.51 -2.93 13.43
CA THR A 200 16.28 -2.09 14.35
C THR A 200 15.85 -2.27 15.81
N ILE A 201 14.55 -2.14 16.10
CA ILE A 201 14.03 -2.26 17.47
C ILE A 201 14.03 -3.71 17.97
N SER A 202 13.99 -4.70 17.07
CA SER A 202 14.10 -6.09 17.47
C SER A 202 15.42 -6.41 18.20
N VAL A 203 16.50 -5.69 17.86
CA VAL A 203 17.83 -5.89 18.46
C VAL A 203 18.28 -4.73 19.36
N PHE A 204 17.98 -3.48 19.02
CA PHE A 204 18.42 -2.28 19.73
C PHE A 204 17.27 -1.59 20.47
N PRO A 205 17.39 -1.30 21.78
CA PRO A 205 18.52 -1.61 22.66
C PRO A 205 18.42 -3.00 23.31
N SER A 206 17.34 -3.74 23.05
CA SER A 206 16.91 -4.89 23.83
C SER A 206 17.96 -6.02 23.93
N ILE A 207 18.68 -6.31 22.86
CA ILE A 207 19.74 -7.33 22.79
C ILE A 207 21.11 -6.66 22.91
N THR A 208 21.32 -5.57 22.17
CA THR A 208 22.63 -4.89 22.10
C THR A 208 23.08 -4.32 23.45
N ALA A 209 22.15 -3.93 24.34
CA ALA A 209 22.50 -3.43 25.67
C ALA A 209 22.95 -4.53 26.66
N LYS A 210 22.77 -5.81 26.31
CA LYS A 210 23.23 -6.95 27.12
C LYS A 210 24.61 -7.48 26.68
N VAL A 211 25.27 -6.82 25.72
CA VAL A 211 26.61 -7.22 25.28
C VAL A 211 27.63 -6.83 26.35
N SER A 212 28.44 -7.80 26.77
CA SER A 212 29.51 -7.60 27.74
C SER A 212 30.86 -7.47 27.04
N THR A 213 31.72 -6.59 27.53
CA THR A 213 33.10 -6.41 27.04
C THR A 213 33.98 -7.62 27.41
N VAL A 214 34.95 -7.94 26.55
CA VAL A 214 35.98 -8.96 26.83
C VAL A 214 36.90 -8.58 27.98
N LEU A 215 37.04 -7.28 28.28
CA LEU A 215 37.94 -6.77 29.32
C LEU A 215 37.45 -7.06 30.76
N GLY A 216 36.26 -7.66 30.92
CA GLY A 216 35.68 -8.06 32.20
C GLY A 216 35.07 -6.90 33.02
N GLU A 217 34.17 -7.25 33.94
CA GLU A 217 33.44 -6.28 34.79
C GLU A 217 34.34 -5.52 35.79
N GLY A 218 35.57 -6.01 36.02
CA GLY A 218 36.53 -5.35 36.92
C GLY A 218 37.21 -4.10 36.33
N ASN A 219 37.06 -3.85 35.03
CA ASN A 219 37.64 -2.69 34.36
C ASN A 219 36.63 -1.53 34.29
N ARG A 220 37.10 -0.29 34.49
CA ARG A 220 36.29 0.94 34.31
C ARG A 220 35.59 0.99 32.95
N TRP A 221 36.18 0.36 31.93
CA TRP A 221 35.60 0.25 30.60
C TRP A 221 34.24 -0.46 30.59
N GLY A 222 34.00 -1.45 31.45
CA GLY A 222 32.72 -2.15 31.53
C GLY A 222 31.54 -1.21 31.81
N LEU A 223 31.75 -0.17 32.63
CA LEU A 223 30.74 0.83 32.95
C LEU A 223 30.40 1.73 31.74
N TYR A 224 31.39 2.05 30.91
CA TYR A 224 31.24 2.96 29.77
C TYR A 224 30.96 2.25 28.45
N PHE A 225 31.18 0.93 28.38
CA PHE A 225 31.10 0.17 27.14
C PHE A 225 29.73 0.28 26.47
N ILE A 226 28.63 0.06 27.20
CA ILE A 226 27.28 0.16 26.63
C ILE A 226 26.91 1.62 26.27
N PRO A 227 27.07 2.62 27.14
CA PRO A 227 26.79 4.01 26.78
C PRO A 227 27.57 4.49 25.55
N VAL A 228 28.86 4.13 25.43
CA VAL A 228 29.72 4.58 24.32
C VAL A 228 29.55 3.71 23.08
N SER A 229 29.78 2.40 23.20
CA SER A 229 29.83 1.49 22.05
C SER A 229 28.45 1.10 21.53
N CYS A 230 27.39 1.21 22.34
CA CYS A 230 26.03 0.92 21.90
C CYS A 230 25.25 2.22 21.65
N PHE A 231 24.96 3.01 22.68
CA PHE A 231 24.04 4.15 22.53
C PHE A 231 24.63 5.34 21.78
N LEU A 232 25.84 5.80 22.15
CA LEU A 232 26.47 6.95 21.51
C LEU A 232 26.79 6.64 20.05
N LEU A 233 27.42 5.50 19.78
CA LEU A 233 27.69 5.07 18.41
C LEU A 233 26.41 4.97 17.58
N PHE A 234 25.35 4.36 18.11
CA PHE A 234 24.09 4.27 17.36
C PHE A 234 23.56 5.65 16.96
N ASN A 235 23.46 6.58 17.91
CA ASN A 235 22.89 7.89 17.64
C ASN A 235 23.74 8.74 16.68
N ILE A 236 25.08 8.73 16.84
CA ILE A 236 25.97 9.48 15.94
C ILE A 236 25.87 8.95 14.51
N PHE A 237 25.93 7.63 14.34
CA PHE A 237 25.95 7.02 13.02
C PHE A 237 24.57 6.96 12.36
N ASP A 238 23.48 6.84 13.14
CA ASP A 238 22.11 7.04 12.64
C ASP A 238 21.92 8.47 12.14
N TRP A 239 22.31 9.47 12.94
CA TRP A 239 22.27 10.87 12.53
C TRP A 239 23.11 11.13 11.26
N THR A 240 24.31 10.54 11.19
CA THR A 240 25.17 10.61 9.99
C THR A 240 24.47 10.01 8.78
N GLY A 241 23.87 8.82 8.91
CA GLY A 241 23.11 8.17 7.84
C GLY A 241 21.93 9.02 7.36
N ARG A 242 21.17 9.63 8.28
CA ARG A 242 20.07 10.54 7.92
C ARG A 242 20.59 11.78 7.20
N SER A 243 21.66 12.39 7.72
CA SER A 243 22.27 13.59 7.14
C SER A 243 22.84 13.33 5.74
N LEU A 244 23.40 12.14 5.51
CA LEU A 244 23.92 11.74 4.20
C LEU A 244 22.85 11.74 3.11
N THR A 245 21.59 11.46 3.44
CA THR A 245 20.49 11.52 2.46
C THR A 245 20.23 12.92 1.90
N ALA A 246 20.65 13.98 2.60
CA ALA A 246 20.56 15.34 2.09
C ALA A 246 21.57 15.62 0.96
N LEU A 247 22.69 14.89 0.94
CA LEU A 247 23.76 15.05 -0.04
C LEU A 247 23.68 13.99 -1.15
N PHE A 248 23.27 12.77 -0.82
CA PHE A 248 23.30 11.63 -1.73
C PHE A 248 22.06 10.75 -1.60
N THR A 249 21.24 10.70 -2.64
CA THR A 249 19.93 10.02 -2.67
C THR A 249 19.95 8.72 -3.49
N TRP A 250 21.07 8.02 -3.53
CA TRP A 250 21.20 6.72 -4.17
C TRP A 250 20.52 5.62 -3.35
N PRO A 251 19.88 4.59 -3.94
CA PRO A 251 19.82 4.23 -5.37
C PRO A 251 18.69 4.87 -6.17
N GLY A 252 17.99 5.87 -5.62
CA GLY A 252 16.86 6.53 -6.24
C GLY A 252 15.49 5.92 -5.87
N LYS A 253 14.42 6.67 -6.13
CA LYS A 253 13.05 6.35 -5.69
C LYS A 253 12.41 5.14 -6.37
N ASP A 254 12.84 4.78 -7.57
CA ASP A 254 12.24 3.70 -8.38
C ASP A 254 13.13 2.46 -8.47
N SER A 255 14.29 2.47 -7.82
CA SER A 255 15.21 1.34 -7.83
C SER A 255 14.76 0.23 -6.89
N CYS A 256 14.72 -1.01 -7.41
CA CYS A 256 14.51 -2.22 -6.62
C CYS A 256 15.64 -2.50 -5.61
N LEU A 257 16.77 -1.79 -5.72
CA LEU A 257 17.90 -1.97 -4.82
C LEU A 257 17.58 -1.51 -3.39
N LEU A 258 16.71 -0.48 -3.22
CA LEU A 258 16.36 0.03 -1.90
C LEU A 258 15.66 -1.05 -1.04
N PRO A 259 14.58 -1.72 -1.51
CA PRO A 259 13.98 -2.84 -0.77
C PRO A 259 14.96 -3.99 -0.50
N VAL A 260 15.88 -4.27 -1.43
CA VAL A 260 16.91 -5.31 -1.24
C VAL A 260 17.88 -4.94 -0.12
N MET A 261 18.38 -3.70 -0.09
CA MET A 261 19.24 -3.21 0.99
C MET A 261 18.53 -3.24 2.34
N VAL A 262 17.23 -2.94 2.36
CA VAL A 262 16.38 -3.04 3.56
C VAL A 262 16.24 -4.49 4.03
N ALA A 263 15.99 -5.43 3.10
CA ALA A 263 15.91 -6.86 3.42
C ALA A 263 17.24 -7.41 3.95
N LEU A 264 18.37 -6.98 3.37
CA LEU A 264 19.70 -7.38 3.81
C LEU A 264 20.00 -7.00 5.26
N ARG A 265 19.32 -5.99 5.84
CA ARG A 265 19.48 -5.63 7.26
C ARG A 265 19.17 -6.78 8.22
N VAL A 266 18.37 -7.77 7.80
CA VAL A 266 18.08 -8.96 8.63
C VAL A 266 19.36 -9.65 9.07
N ILE A 267 20.44 -9.57 8.29
CA ILE A 267 21.74 -10.15 8.65
C ILE A 267 22.29 -9.61 9.98
N PHE A 268 21.94 -8.38 10.36
CA PHE A 268 22.38 -7.80 11.63
C PHE A 268 21.76 -8.51 12.84
N ILE A 269 20.59 -9.16 12.70
CA ILE A 269 19.95 -9.90 13.78
C ILE A 269 20.86 -11.04 14.29
N PRO A 270 21.23 -12.05 13.47
CA PRO A 270 22.13 -13.10 13.93
C PRO A 270 23.52 -12.54 14.31
N LEU A 271 24.04 -11.51 13.61
CA LEU A 271 25.34 -10.92 13.96
C LEU A 271 25.35 -10.38 15.41
N PHE A 272 24.31 -9.65 15.84
CA PHE A 272 24.22 -9.16 17.22
C PHE A 272 23.89 -10.25 18.23
N MET A 273 23.07 -11.25 17.87
CA MET A 273 22.77 -12.37 18.78
C MET A 273 24.02 -13.25 19.05
N LEU A 274 24.94 -13.33 18.09
CA LEU A 274 26.19 -14.11 18.18
C LEU A 274 27.39 -13.30 18.74
N CYS A 275 27.21 -12.00 19.02
CA CYS A 275 28.13 -11.20 19.82
C CYS A 275 28.14 -11.67 21.28
N ASN A 276 29.05 -11.16 22.11
CA ASN A 276 29.19 -11.53 23.53
C ASN A 276 28.06 -11.01 24.45
N VAL A 277 26.81 -11.37 24.16
CA VAL A 277 25.63 -11.15 25.01
C VAL A 277 25.67 -12.07 26.24
N GLN A 278 25.46 -11.52 27.44
CA GLN A 278 25.43 -12.28 28.70
C GLN A 278 24.22 -11.85 29.57
N PRO A 279 23.61 -12.77 30.36
CA PRO A 279 23.76 -14.23 30.30
C PRO A 279 23.13 -14.82 29.02
N ARG A 280 23.52 -16.04 28.65
CA ARG A 280 23.02 -16.80 27.49
C ARG A 280 22.79 -18.27 27.85
N ASP A 281 21.81 -18.89 27.21
CA ASP A 281 21.41 -20.28 27.45
C ASP A 281 21.65 -21.18 26.22
N TYR A 282 21.30 -20.72 25.01
CA TYR A 282 21.26 -21.61 23.83
C TYR A 282 22.29 -21.32 22.74
N LEU A 283 22.64 -20.04 22.50
CA LEU A 283 23.46 -19.64 21.35
C LEU A 283 24.96 -19.52 21.68
N PRO A 284 25.88 -20.00 20.81
CA PRO A 284 27.32 -19.83 21.03
C PRO A 284 27.77 -18.38 20.79
N VAL A 285 28.87 -17.98 21.45
CA VAL A 285 29.57 -16.72 21.14
C VAL A 285 30.51 -16.98 19.97
N ILE A 286 30.25 -16.35 18.82
CA ILE A 286 31.17 -16.39 17.66
C ILE A 286 32.03 -15.12 17.64
N PHE A 287 31.41 -13.97 17.90
CA PHE A 287 32.07 -12.67 17.91
C PHE A 287 32.35 -12.23 19.34
N SER A 288 33.46 -12.72 19.91
CA SER A 288 33.84 -12.39 21.29
C SER A 288 34.40 -10.97 21.41
N HIS A 289 35.27 -10.55 20.49
CA HIS A 289 35.99 -9.27 20.58
C HIS A 289 35.09 -8.04 20.37
N ASP A 290 35.22 -7.04 21.25
CA ASP A 290 34.45 -5.77 21.26
C ASP A 290 34.44 -5.05 19.90
N ALA A 291 35.54 -5.14 19.15
CA ALA A 291 35.66 -4.52 17.83
C ALA A 291 34.58 -5.00 16.84
N TRP A 292 34.18 -6.28 16.88
CA TRP A 292 33.13 -6.79 16.01
C TRP A 292 31.79 -6.13 16.30
N PHE A 293 31.44 -6.03 17.59
CA PHE A 293 30.22 -5.34 18.03
C PHE A 293 30.21 -3.88 17.57
N ILE A 294 31.33 -3.16 17.74
CA ILE A 294 31.47 -1.77 17.30
C ILE A 294 31.31 -1.64 15.77
N ILE A 295 31.97 -2.49 14.99
CA ILE A 295 31.85 -2.48 13.52
C ILE A 295 30.41 -2.73 13.09
N PHE A 296 29.74 -3.74 13.66
CA PHE A 296 28.35 -4.03 13.37
C PHE A 296 27.44 -2.87 13.77
N MET A 297 27.64 -2.25 14.94
CA MET A 297 26.87 -1.08 15.38
C MET A 297 27.02 0.09 14.41
N ILE A 298 28.22 0.38 13.92
CA ILE A 298 28.45 1.47 12.94
C ILE A 298 27.63 1.22 11.67
N PHE A 299 27.82 0.06 11.02
CA PHE A 299 27.12 -0.24 9.77
C PHE A 299 25.60 -0.33 9.94
N PHE A 300 25.15 -0.96 11.02
CA PHE A 300 23.73 -1.09 11.36
C PHE A 300 23.03 0.26 11.55
N SER A 301 23.71 1.21 12.19
CA SER A 301 23.18 2.53 12.52
C SER A 301 23.19 3.46 11.31
N ILE A 302 24.30 3.52 10.55
CA ILE A 302 24.34 4.30 9.29
C ILE A 302 23.25 3.82 8.34
N SER A 303 23.14 2.51 8.13
CA SER A 303 22.13 1.96 7.24
C SER A 303 20.70 2.18 7.76
N ASN A 304 20.49 2.33 9.08
CA ASN A 304 19.17 2.61 9.65
C ASN A 304 18.75 4.02 9.25
N GLY A 305 19.59 5.01 9.60
CA GLY A 305 19.33 6.41 9.32
C GLY A 305 19.22 6.68 7.83
N TYR A 306 20.10 6.10 7.02
CA TYR A 306 20.10 6.29 5.57
C TYR A 306 18.85 5.72 4.91
N LEU A 307 18.57 4.42 5.09
CA LEU A 307 17.45 3.75 4.41
C LEU A 307 16.09 4.25 4.92
N ALA A 308 15.95 4.52 6.23
CA ALA A 308 14.72 5.08 6.78
C ALA A 308 14.44 6.47 6.21
N SER A 309 15.46 7.35 6.16
CA SER A 309 15.30 8.69 5.57
C SER A 309 14.97 8.62 4.08
N LEU A 310 15.62 7.74 3.30
CA LEU A 310 15.26 7.57 1.89
C LEU A 310 13.80 7.16 1.71
N CYS A 311 13.31 6.19 2.49
CA CYS A 311 11.90 5.78 2.42
C CYS A 311 10.96 6.95 2.73
N MET A 312 11.22 7.69 3.82
CA MET A 312 10.39 8.81 4.25
C MET A 312 10.45 10.00 3.28
N CYS A 313 11.59 10.24 2.62
CA CYS A 313 11.74 11.29 1.62
C CYS A 313 11.13 10.91 0.25
N PHE A 314 11.22 9.64 -0.15
CA PHE A 314 10.71 9.19 -1.44
C PHE A 314 9.22 8.89 -1.43
N GLY A 315 8.65 8.43 -0.31
CA GLY A 315 7.22 8.11 -0.21
C GLY A 315 6.33 9.24 -0.72
N PRO A 316 6.30 10.42 -0.05
CA PRO A 316 5.48 11.56 -0.47
C PRO A 316 5.79 12.08 -1.88
N LYS A 317 6.97 11.81 -2.42
CA LYS A 317 7.39 12.22 -3.78
C LYS A 317 6.96 11.25 -4.89
N LYS A 318 6.34 10.11 -4.53
CA LYS A 318 5.76 9.17 -5.50
C LYS A 318 4.31 9.51 -5.87
N VAL A 319 3.66 10.36 -5.09
CA VAL A 319 2.27 10.80 -5.33
C VAL A 319 2.23 12.24 -5.81
N LEU A 320 1.06 12.69 -6.26
CA LEU A 320 0.82 14.08 -6.63
C LEU A 320 0.99 15.00 -5.42
N ALA A 321 1.39 16.26 -5.65
CA ALA A 321 1.66 17.21 -4.56
C ALA A 321 0.47 17.43 -3.60
N GLN A 322 -0.76 17.33 -4.11
CA GLN A 322 -1.99 17.43 -3.33
C GLN A 322 -2.21 16.25 -2.38
N GLU A 323 -1.65 15.07 -2.70
CA GLU A 323 -1.78 13.83 -1.93
C GLU A 323 -0.55 13.57 -1.04
N ALA A 324 0.50 14.38 -1.18
CA ALA A 324 1.77 14.20 -0.49
C ALA A 324 1.65 14.28 1.03
N GLU A 325 0.72 15.09 1.56
CA GLU A 325 0.44 15.17 2.99
C GLU A 325 -0.11 13.84 3.53
N THR A 326 -1.15 13.30 2.88
CA THR A 326 -1.73 11.99 3.21
C THR A 326 -0.69 10.87 3.08
N ALA A 327 0.13 10.91 2.03
CA ALA A 327 1.22 9.97 1.85
C ALA A 327 2.24 10.02 2.99
N GLY A 328 2.62 11.23 3.44
CA GLY A 328 3.49 11.44 4.59
C GLY A 328 2.90 10.85 5.88
N ALA A 329 1.60 11.04 6.12
CA ALA A 329 0.90 10.47 7.26
C ALA A 329 0.89 8.93 7.24
N ILE A 330 0.62 8.32 6.08
CA ILE A 330 0.68 6.86 5.90
C ILE A 330 2.10 6.34 6.17
N MET A 331 3.12 7.01 5.64
CA MET A 331 4.53 6.64 5.88
C MET A 331 4.89 6.70 7.37
N ALA A 332 4.46 7.74 8.09
CA ALA A 332 4.66 7.87 9.53
C ALA A 332 3.96 6.76 10.32
N PHE A 333 2.74 6.38 9.94
CA PHE A 333 2.04 5.24 10.53
C PHE A 333 2.83 3.94 10.38
N PHE A 334 3.33 3.64 9.18
CA PHE A 334 4.13 2.43 8.94
C PHE A 334 5.47 2.44 9.68
N LEU A 335 6.08 3.61 9.86
CA LEU A 335 7.25 3.77 10.72
C LEU A 335 6.91 3.37 12.16
N SER A 336 5.83 3.92 12.73
CA SER A 336 5.37 3.58 14.09
C SER A 336 4.99 2.11 14.24
N LEU A 337 4.36 1.53 13.21
CA LEU A 337 4.07 0.09 13.15
C LEU A 337 5.36 -0.73 13.22
N GLY A 338 6.40 -0.33 12.49
CA GLY A 338 7.71 -0.99 12.53
C GLY A 338 8.35 -0.96 13.93
N LEU A 339 8.24 0.17 14.63
CA LEU A 339 8.71 0.28 16.02
C LEU A 339 7.95 -0.70 16.94
N ALA A 340 6.63 -0.77 16.82
CA ALA A 340 5.80 -1.66 17.62
C ALA A 340 6.07 -3.15 17.33
N LEU A 341 6.17 -3.54 16.06
CA LEU A 341 6.50 -4.90 15.65
C LEU A 341 7.91 -5.30 16.10
N GLY A 342 8.90 -4.42 15.93
CA GLY A 342 10.25 -4.65 16.42
C GLY A 342 10.30 -4.87 17.93
N ALA A 343 9.54 -4.08 18.69
CA ALA A 343 9.43 -4.26 20.14
C ALA A 343 8.84 -5.63 20.48
N ALA A 344 7.77 -6.06 19.82
CA ALA A 344 7.17 -7.38 20.01
C ALA A 344 8.15 -8.52 19.68
N VAL A 345 8.85 -8.44 18.55
CA VAL A 345 9.84 -9.44 18.11
C VAL A 345 11.04 -9.50 19.07
N SER A 346 11.44 -8.38 19.67
CA SER A 346 12.55 -8.34 20.61
C SER A 346 12.36 -9.24 21.83
N PHE A 347 11.12 -9.44 22.27
CA PHE A 347 10.80 -10.36 23.37
C PHE A 347 11.10 -11.81 22.97
N LEU A 348 10.78 -12.20 21.74
CA LEU A 348 11.07 -13.55 21.22
C LEU A 348 12.57 -13.81 21.14
N PHE A 349 13.33 -12.86 20.60
CA PHE A 349 14.80 -13.02 20.50
C PHE A 349 15.48 -13.06 21.87
N ARG A 350 14.93 -12.37 22.88
CA ARG A 350 15.43 -12.47 24.26
C ARG A 350 15.24 -13.83 24.91
N ILE A 351 14.26 -14.61 24.48
CA ILE A 351 14.04 -15.98 24.96
C ILE A 351 15.01 -16.96 24.29
N LEU A 352 15.47 -16.64 23.08
CA LEU A 352 16.30 -17.52 22.25
C LEU A 352 17.81 -17.38 22.52
N ILE A 353 18.25 -16.23 23.04
CA ILE A 353 19.62 -16.02 23.55
C ILE A 353 19.71 -16.65 24.93
#